data_AF-A0A2H0WT86-F1
#
_entry.id   AF-A0A2H0WT86-F1
#
_cell.length_a   1.000
_cell.length_b   1.000
_cell.length_c   1.000
_cell.angle_alpha   90.00
_cell.angle_beta   90.00
_cell.angle_gamma   90.00
#
_symmetry.space_group_name_H-M   'P 1'
#
loop_
_entity.id
_entity.type
_entity.pdbx_description
1 polymer ?
#
loop_
_entity_poly.entity_id
_entity_poly.type
_entity_poly.pdbx_seq_one_letter_code
_entity_poly.pdbx_strand_id
1 'polypeptide(L)'
;MLLRLIRYKAENAGSYFVEVNPRYTSQKCSSCGAIVQKSLSIRTHICPECSLVIDRDTNASLNILRAGIALGGEMGLPISLKPEAARSLA
;
A
#
# COMPACT_ATOMS: atom_id res chain seq x y z
N MET A 1 17.78 -1.60 -4.37
CA MET A 1 17.77 -0.85 -5.65
C MET A 1 16.37 -0.34 -6.02
N LEU A 2 15.36 -1.20 -6.13
CA LEU A 2 14.00 -0.82 -6.54
C LEU A 2 13.33 0.25 -5.65
N LEU A 3 13.26 0.04 -4.33
CA LEU A 3 12.61 0.99 -3.41
C LEU A 3 13.23 2.38 -3.44
N ARG A 4 14.55 2.47 -3.65
CA ARG A 4 15.27 3.74 -3.81
C ARG A 4 14.80 4.51 -5.04
N LEU A 5 14.62 3.83 -6.17
CA LEU A 5 14.16 4.46 -7.41
C LEU A 5 12.69 4.91 -7.31
N ILE A 6 11.84 4.11 -6.67
CA ILE A 6 10.44 4.46 -6.44
C ILE A 6 10.35 5.69 -5.51
N ARG A 7 11.10 5.69 -4.41
CA ARG A 7 11.16 6.84 -3.50
C ARG A 7 11.63 8.11 -4.21
N TYR A 8 12.73 8.02 -4.95
CA TYR A 8 13.24 9.15 -5.75
C TYR A 8 12.18 9.69 -6.72
N LYS A 9 11.46 8.81 -7.42
CA LYS A 9 10.41 9.23 -8.36
C LYS A 9 9.18 9.81 -7.67
N ALA A 10 8.80 9.29 -6.50
CA ALA A 10 7.72 9.84 -5.69
C ALA A 10 8.08 11.25 -5.20
N GLU A 11 9.29 11.43 -4.65
CA GLU A 11 9.80 12.74 -4.22
C GLU A 11 9.85 13.75 -5.38
N ASN A 12 10.36 13.33 -6.54
CA ASN A 12 10.39 14.17 -7.75
C ASN A 12 8.99 14.57 -8.26
N ALA A 13 7.96 13.79 -7.93
CA ALA A 13 6.56 14.08 -8.28
C ALA A 13 5.81 14.84 -7.17
N GLY A 14 6.49 15.25 -6.09
CA GLY A 14 5.84 15.86 -4.92
C GLY A 14 4.90 14.91 -4.19
N SER A 15 5.08 13.61 -4.35
CA SER A 15 4.27 12.55 -3.73
C SER A 15 4.95 11.96 -2.50
N TYR A 16 4.15 11.35 -1.64
CA TYR A 16 4.64 10.68 -0.45
C TYR A 16 4.96 9.21 -0.73
N PHE A 17 6.01 8.71 -0.07
CA PHE A 17 6.42 7.31 -0.15
C PHE A 17 6.51 6.73 1.25
N VAL A 18 5.76 5.65 1.49
CA VAL A 18 5.71 4.94 2.77
C VAL A 18 5.96 3.46 2.50
N GLU A 19 6.86 2.86 3.29
CA GLU A 19 7.10 1.42 3.26
C GLU A 19 6.21 0.74 4.30
N VAL A 20 5.58 -0.37 3.91
CA VAL A 20 4.75 -1.19 4.80
C VAL A 20 5.37 -2.57 4.98
N ASN A 21 5.02 -3.25 6.07
CA ASN A 21 5.42 -4.64 6.27
C ASN A 21 4.74 -5.54 5.21
N PRO A 22 5.49 -6.24 4.34
CA PRO A 22 4.91 -7.03 3.25
C PRO A 22 4.30 -8.36 3.72
N ARG A 23 4.52 -8.76 4.97
CA ARG A 23 4.15 -10.09 5.47
C ARG A 23 2.65 -10.32 5.39
N TYR A 24 2.26 -11.50 4.91
CA TYR A 24 0.87 -11.98 4.75
C TYR A 24 -0.04 -11.18 3.80
N THR A 25 0.45 -10.17 3.09
CA THR A 25 -0.39 -9.30 2.22
C THR A 25 -1.17 -10.07 1.15
N SER A 26 -0.59 -11.12 0.54
CA SER A 26 -1.26 -11.97 -0.44
C SER A 26 -2.15 -13.07 0.16
N GLN A 27 -2.02 -13.33 1.46
CA GLN A 27 -2.75 -14.38 2.18
C GLN A 27 -3.95 -13.83 2.93
N LYS A 28 -3.79 -12.68 3.60
CA LYS A 28 -4.85 -11.98 4.32
C LYS A 28 -5.94 -11.55 3.33
N CYS A 29 -7.19 -11.86 3.64
CA CYS A 29 -8.31 -11.42 2.83
C CYS A 29 -8.49 -9.91 2.99
N SER A 30 -8.49 -9.19 1.87
CA SER A 30 -8.78 -7.75 1.85
C SER A 30 -10.25 -7.44 2.10
N SER A 31 -11.16 -8.40 2.26
CA SER A 31 -12.52 -8.10 2.71
C SER A 31 -12.67 -8.35 4.21
N CYS A 32 -12.47 -9.59 4.67
CA CYS A 32 -12.75 -9.97 6.06
C CYS A 32 -11.52 -10.11 6.96
N GLY A 33 -10.30 -10.04 6.43
CA GLY A 33 -9.06 -10.17 7.21
C GLY A 33 -8.61 -11.60 7.54
N ALA A 34 -9.37 -12.63 7.16
CA ALA A 34 -8.99 -14.03 7.35
C ALA A 34 -7.70 -14.40 6.59
N ILE A 35 -6.90 -15.33 7.12
CA ILE A 35 -5.69 -15.81 6.46
C ILE A 35 -6.02 -17.00 5.55
N VAL A 36 -5.85 -16.81 4.25
CA VAL A 36 -6.03 -17.86 3.25
C VAL A 36 -4.66 -18.34 2.78
N GLN A 37 -4.21 -19.46 3.35
CA GLN A 37 -2.96 -20.13 2.94
C GLN A 37 -3.09 -20.64 1.50
N LYS A 38 -2.07 -20.38 0.69
CA LYS A 38 -2.03 -20.75 -0.72
C LYS A 38 -0.59 -20.74 -1.23
N SER A 39 -0.30 -21.58 -2.23
CA SER A 39 1.00 -21.58 -2.91
C SER A 39 1.16 -20.34 -3.81
N LEU A 40 2.40 -20.08 -4.25
CA LEU A 40 2.68 -18.96 -5.17
C LEU A 40 2.07 -19.14 -6.55
N SER A 41 1.78 -20.37 -6.97
CA SER A 41 1.14 -20.70 -8.26
C SER A 41 -0.35 -20.35 -8.30
N ILE A 42 -1.00 -20.25 -7.14
CA ILE A 42 -2.40 -19.84 -7.07
C ILE A 42 -2.49 -18.32 -7.29
N ARG A 43 -3.07 -17.92 -8.42
CA ARG A 43 -3.19 -16.52 -8.84
C ARG A 43 -4.53 -15.87 -8.46
N THR A 44 -5.53 -16.66 -8.13
CA THR A 44 -6.84 -16.17 -7.67
C THR A 44 -6.93 -16.28 -6.15
N HIS A 45 -7.29 -15.19 -5.47
CA HIS A 45 -7.66 -15.20 -4.07
C HIS A 45 -9.14 -15.57 -3.94
N ILE A 46 -9.42 -16.73 -3.39
CA ILE A 46 -10.77 -17.19 -3.03
C ILE A 46 -10.82 -17.28 -1.51
N CYS A 47 -11.63 -16.44 -0.87
CA CYS A 47 -11.77 -16.46 0.58
C CYS A 47 -12.93 -17.39 1.00
N PRO A 48 -12.68 -18.43 1.81
CA PRO A 48 -13.75 -19.32 2.27
C PRO A 48 -14.66 -18.69 3.32
N GLU A 49 -14.19 -17.63 4.01
CA GLU A 49 -14.93 -16.99 5.11
C GLU A 49 -15.96 -15.95 4.61
N CYS A 50 -15.64 -15.23 3.54
CA CYS A 50 -16.49 -14.14 3.05
C CYS A 50 -16.77 -14.22 1.54
N SER A 51 -16.40 -15.32 0.90
CA SER A 51 -16.65 -15.59 -0.52
C SER A 51 -16.06 -14.56 -1.50
N LEU A 52 -15.08 -13.75 -1.08
CA LEU A 52 -14.38 -12.83 -1.97
C LEU A 52 -13.56 -13.62 -3.01
N VAL A 53 -13.78 -13.32 -4.29
CA VAL A 53 -13.02 -13.90 -5.41
C VAL A 53 -12.41 -12.77 -6.23
N ILE A 54 -11.09 -12.58 -6.13
CA ILE A 54 -10.34 -11.55 -6.87
C ILE A 54 -8.95 -12.05 -7.23
N ASP A 55 -8.24 -11.34 -8.11
CA ASP A 55 -6.82 -11.61 -8.36
C ASP A 55 -5.99 -11.45 -7.06
N ARG A 56 -5.01 -12.33 -6.86
CA ARG A 56 -4.21 -12.38 -5.63
C ARG A 56 -3.36 -11.13 -5.45
N ASP A 57 -2.81 -10.59 -6.53
CA ASP A 57 -1.95 -9.40 -6.46
C ASP A 57 -2.81 -8.14 -6.22
N THR A 58 -4.05 -8.11 -6.75
CA THR A 58 -5.07 -7.11 -6.39
C THR A 58 -5.47 -7.20 -4.91
N ASN A 59 -5.68 -8.40 -4.38
CA ASN A 59 -5.91 -8.58 -2.95
C ASN A 59 -4.74 -8.05 -2.10
N ALA A 60 -3.51 -8.34 -2.54
CA ALA A 60 -2.31 -7.88 -1.85
C ALA A 60 -2.15 -6.36 -1.88
N SER A 61 -2.43 -5.71 -3.03
CA SER A 61 -2.34 -4.26 -3.16
C SER A 61 -3.35 -3.53 -2.26
N LEU A 62 -4.58 -4.05 -2.12
CA LEU A 62 -5.58 -3.52 -1.19
C LEU A 62 -5.11 -3.61 0.28
N ASN A 63 -4.47 -4.72 0.65
CA ASN A 63 -3.90 -4.86 1.99
C ASN A 63 -2.72 -3.90 2.22
N ILE A 64 -1.85 -3.72 1.22
CA ILE A 64 -0.74 -2.75 1.27
C ILE A 64 -1.28 -1.32 1.42
N LEU A 65 -2.31 -0.95 0.65
CA LEU A 65 -2.96 0.36 0.76
C LEU A 65 -3.49 0.59 2.17
N ARG A 66 -4.22 -0.36 2.75
CA ARG A 66 -4.74 -0.24 4.12
C ARG A 66 -3.64 -0.13 5.16
N ALA A 67 -2.55 -0.89 5.02
CA ALA A 67 -1.40 -0.79 5.91
C ALA A 67 -0.73 0.59 5.80
N GLY A 68 -0.60 1.14 4.59
CA GLY A 68 -0.04 2.47 4.35
C GLY A 68 -0.90 3.57 4.96
N ILE A 69 -2.23 3.47 4.80
CA ILE A 69 -3.18 4.41 5.42
C ILE A 69 -3.07 4.37 6.96
N ALA A 70 -3.00 3.17 7.54
CA ALA A 70 -2.89 3.00 8.99
C ALA A 70 -1.60 3.57 9.60
N LEU A 71 -0.52 3.71 8.82
CA LEU A 71 0.74 4.33 9.25
C LEU A 71 0.74 5.86 9.19
N GLY A 72 -0.40 6.48 8.85
CA GLY A 72 -0.50 7.94 8.68
C GLY A 72 -0.36 8.40 7.22
N GLY A 73 -0.48 7.49 6.25
CA GLY A 73 -0.80 7.87 4.88
C GLY A 73 -2.23 8.37 4.81
N GLU A 74 -2.50 9.59 5.27
CA GLU A 74 -3.84 10.15 5.24
C GLU A 74 -4.40 10.07 3.82
N MET A 75 -5.65 9.63 3.77
CA MET A 75 -6.45 9.43 2.59
C MET A 75 -6.62 10.77 1.85
N GLY A 76 -5.72 11.06 0.89
CA GLY A 76 -5.95 12.10 -0.12
C GLY A 76 -6.12 13.54 0.38
N LEU A 77 -5.58 13.92 1.54
CA LEU A 77 -5.51 15.32 1.96
C LEU A 77 -4.05 15.83 1.93
N PRO A 78 -3.83 17.07 1.47
CA PRO A 78 -2.52 17.68 1.45
C PRO A 78 -2.14 18.07 2.89
N ILE A 79 -1.55 17.16 3.65
CA ILE A 79 -0.91 17.54 4.90
C ILE A 79 0.39 18.27 4.52
N SER A 80 0.30 19.59 4.62
CA SER A 80 1.37 20.55 4.87
C SER A 80 2.63 20.44 3.98
N LEU A 81 2.70 21.38 3.04
CA LEU A 81 3.94 21.99 2.58
C LEU A 81 5.02 21.96 3.67
N LYS A 82 6.20 21.41 3.35
CA LYS A 82 7.37 21.68 4.19
C LYS A 82 7.56 23.20 4.27
N PRO A 83 7.87 23.79 5.45
CA PRO A 83 8.08 25.23 5.62
C PRO A 83 9.27 25.77 4.81
N GLU A 84 10.07 24.90 4.22
CA GLU A 84 11.31 25.22 3.50
C GLU A 84 11.04 25.89 2.14
N ALA A 85 9.85 25.72 1.55
CA ALA A 85 9.47 26.39 0.30
C ALA A 85 8.98 27.85 0.49
N ALA A 86 8.81 28.32 1.73
CA ALA A 86 8.38 29.70 2.03
C ALA A 86 9.55 30.69 2.14
N ARG A 87 10.80 30.24 2.02
CA ARG A 87 12.02 31.07 2.21
C ARG A 87 12.72 31.52 0.93
N SER A 88 12.11 31.36 -0.24
CA SER A 88 12.66 31.86 -1.51
C SER A 88 11.77 32.90 -2.22
N LEU A 89 10.82 33.49 -1.50
CA LEU A 89 10.00 34.63 -1.97
C LEU A 89 9.96 35.79 -0.96
N ALA A 90 11.01 35.94 -0.15
CA ALA A 90 11.29 37.18 0.58
C ALA A 90 12.61 37.76 0.07
#